data_AF-A0A949ST78-F1
#
_entry.id   AF-A0A949ST78-F1
#
_cell.length_a   1.000
_cell.length_b   1.000
_cell.length_c   1.000
_cell.angle_alpha   90.00
_cell.angle_beta   90.00
_cell.angle_gamma   90.00
#
_symmetry.space_group_name_H-M   'P 1'
#
loop_
_entity.id
_entity.type
_entity.pdbx_description
1 polymer ?
#
loop_
_entity_poly.entity_id
_entity_poly.type
_entity_poly.pdbx_seq_one_letter_code
_entity_poly.pdbx_strand_id
1 'polypeptide(L)' 'MSLKHFHYVFLFFAVLCDGGFWLWTRLAPEKAQELGITGIGQVAGWTSLLLIGYFLWYLVKKSRQIII' A
#
# COMPACT_ATOMS: atom_id res chain seq x y z
N MET A 1 21.70 5.36 -3.54
CA MET A 1 20.79 4.76 -2.53
C MET A 1 20.89 3.24 -2.67
N SER A 2 20.98 2.46 -1.58
CA SER A 2 20.95 0.99 -1.68
C SER A 2 19.57 0.53 -2.20
N LEU A 3 19.55 -0.49 -3.06
CA LEU A 3 18.32 -1.08 -3.61
C LEU A 3 17.34 -1.49 -2.48
N LYS A 4 17.87 -1.94 -1.34
CA LYS A 4 17.08 -2.24 -0.13
C LYS A 4 16.32 -1.04 0.39
N HIS A 5 17.03 0.08 0.52
CA HIS A 5 16.48 1.30 1.10
C HIS A 5 15.42 1.92 0.19
N PHE A 6 15.65 1.90 -1.12
CA PHE A 6 14.64 2.28 -2.11
C PHE A 6 13.37 1.43 -1.97
N HIS A 7 13.51 0.10 -1.89
CA HIS A 7 12.36 -0.82 -1.82
C HIS A 7 11.56 -0.64 -0.54
N TYR A 8 12.22 -0.37 0.59
CA TYR A 8 11.55 -0.06 1.85
C TYR A 8 10.72 1.21 1.78
N VAL A 9 11.32 2.29 1.28
CA VAL A 9 10.63 3.57 1.13
C VAL A 9 9.46 3.45 0.15
N PHE A 10 9.67 2.76 -0.96
CA PHE A 10 8.61 2.48 -1.94
C PHE A 10 7.42 1.75 -1.31
N LEU A 11 7.65 0.63 -0.62
CA LEU A 11 6.58 -0.14 0.01
C LEU A 11 5.85 0.64 1.10
N PHE A 12 6.58 1.44 1.88
CA PHE A 12 5.99 2.30 2.89
C PHE A 12 5.00 3.29 2.28
N PHE A 13 5.41 4.02 1.24
CA PHE A 13 4.53 4.97 0.55
C PHE A 13 3.38 4.28 -0.19
N ALA A 14 3.62 3.13 -0.82
CA ALA A 14 2.58 2.38 -1.51
C ALA A 14 1.45 1.96 -0.54
N VAL A 15 1.81 1.44 0.64
CA VAL A 15 0.84 1.08 1.68
C VAL A 15 0.05 2.31 2.16
N LEU A 16 0.73 3.43 2.42
CA LEU A 16 0.10 4.66 2.89
C LEU A 16 -0.83 5.27 1.84
N CYS A 17 -0.45 5.28 0.57
CA CYS A 17 -1.27 5.82 -0.51
C CYS A 17 -2.52 4.96 -0.72
N ASP A 18 -2.38 3.65 -0.86
CA ASP A 18 -3.53 2.75 -1.09
C ASP A 18 -4.45 2.67 0.14
N GLY A 19 -3.85 2.57 1.33
CA GLY A 19 -4.58 2.51 2.60
C GLY A 19 -5.25 3.83 2.94
N GLY A 20 -4.56 4.95 2.70
CA GLY A 20 -5.09 6.29 2.88
C GLY A 20 -6.22 6.61 1.89
N PHE A 21 -6.08 6.18 0.63
CA PHE A 21 -7.14 6.31 -0.36
C PHE A 21 -8.36 5.48 0.02
N TRP A 22 -8.18 4.21 0.39
CA TRP A 22 -9.27 3.37 0.91
C TRP A 22 -9.95 4.01 2.12
N LEU A 23 -9.19 4.48 3.11
CA LEU A 23 -9.72 5.13 4.30
C LEU A 23 -10.52 6.38 3.94
N TRP A 24 -9.99 7.22 3.04
CA TRP A 24 -10.67 8.42 2.57
C TRP A 24 -12.01 8.08 1.89
N THR A 25 -12.06 7.05 1.03
CA THR A 25 -13.33 6.61 0.42
C THR A 25 -14.37 6.13 1.44
N ARG A 26 -13.94 5.69 2.63
CA ARG A 26 -14.82 5.32 3.75
C ARG A 26 -15.25 6.50 4.60
N LEU A 27 -14.40 7.52 4.74
CA LEU A 27 -14.70 8.75 5.48
C LEU A 27 -15.60 9.70 4.69
N ALA A 28 -15.51 9.69 3.35
CA ALA A 28 -16.31 10.52 2.45
C ALA A 28 -17.04 9.69 1.39
N PRO A 29 -17.98 8.79 1.79
CA PRO A 29 -18.63 7.86 0.88
C PRO A 29 -19.46 8.56 -0.21
N GLU A 30 -20.09 9.69 0.12
CA GLU A 30 -20.88 10.48 -0.85
C GLU A 30 -20.00 11.00 -2.00
N LYS A 31 -18.82 11.55 -1.69
CA LYS A 31 -17.85 12.00 -2.69
C LYS A 31 -17.26 10.85 -3.49
N ALA A 32 -16.99 9.72 -2.84
CA ALA A 32 -16.50 8.53 -3.52
C ALA A 32 -17.53 7.98 -4.52
N GLN A 33 -18.81 8.06 -4.19
CA GLN A 33 -19.91 7.66 -5.07
C GLN A 33 -20.12 8.66 -6.21
N GLU A 34 -20.09 9.96 -5.93
CA GLU A 34 -20.17 11.03 -6.95
C GLU A 34 -19.07 10.89 -8.00
N LEU A 35 -17.84 10.58 -7.57
CA LEU A 35 -16.69 10.37 -8.44
C LEU A 35 -16.65 8.97 -9.09
N GLY A 36 -17.59 8.07 -8.76
CA GLY A 36 -17.63 6.70 -9.31
C GLY A 36 -16.46 5.80 -8.88
N ILE A 37 -15.74 6.17 -7.81
CA ILE A 37 -14.51 5.49 -7.38
C ILE A 37 -14.72 4.53 -6.21
N THR A 38 -15.95 4.33 -5.73
CA THR A 38 -16.25 3.43 -4.60
C THR A 38 -15.67 2.03 -4.79
N GLY A 39 -15.78 1.47 -5.99
CA GLY A 39 -15.19 0.17 -6.33
C GLY A 39 -13.65 0.20 -6.32
N ILE A 40 -13.05 1.29 -6.82
CA ILE A 40 -11.59 1.49 -6.84
C ILE A 40 -11.06 1.61 -5.41
N GLY A 41 -11.77 2.33 -4.54
CA GLY A 41 -11.47 2.42 -3.11
C GLY A 41 -11.38 1.04 -2.47
N GLN A 42 -12.37 0.17 -2.72
CA GLN A 42 -12.37 -1.20 -2.23
C GLN A 42 -11.15 -2.01 -2.71
N VAL A 43 -10.79 -1.89 -3.98
CA VAL A 43 -9.60 -2.55 -4.55
C VAL A 43 -8.33 -2.02 -3.89
N ALA A 44 -8.20 -0.71 -3.72
CA ALA A 44 -7.05 -0.11 -3.04
C ALA A 44 -6.88 -0.63 -1.61
N GLY A 45 -7.98 -0.87 -0.88
CA GLY A 45 -7.92 -1.48 0.45
C GLY A 45 -7.31 -2.89 0.43
N TRP A 46 -7.74 -3.74 -0.52
CA TRP A 46 -7.17 -5.07 -0.70
C TRP A 46 -5.71 -5.03 -1.15
N THR A 47 -5.36 -4.11 -2.07
CA THR A 47 -3.97 -3.91 -2.51
C THR A 47 -3.09 -3.48 -1.34
N SER A 48 -3.55 -2.55 -0.51
CA SER A 48 -2.84 -2.12 0.70
C SER A 48 -2.59 -3.29 1.65
N LEU A 49 -3.58 -4.15 1.89
CA LEU A 49 -3.43 -5.36 2.72
C LEU A 49 -2.39 -6.33 2.15
N LEU A 50 -2.43 -6.59 0.83
CA LEU A 50 -1.45 -7.45 0.16
C LEU A 50 -0.04 -6.85 0.25
N LEU A 51 0.09 -5.54 0.07
CA LEU A 51 1.35 -4.82 0.19
C LEU A 51 1.89 -4.85 1.63
N ILE A 52 1.05 -4.74 2.65
CA ILE A 52 1.44 -4.92 4.06
C ILE A 52 1.99 -6.34 4.28
N GLY A 53 1.27 -7.36 3.81
CA GLY A 53 1.71 -8.75 3.91
C GLY A 53 3.06 -8.98 3.23
N TYR A 54 3.22 -8.45 2.01
CA TYR A 54 4.48 -8.49 1.28
C TYR A 54 5.60 -7.71 1.98
N PHE A 55 5.30 -6.53 2.53
CA PHE A 55 6.26 -5.70 3.24
C PHE A 55 6.79 -6.40 4.50
N LEU A 56 5.91 -7.05 5.28
CA LEU A 56 6.31 -7.88 6.41
C LEU A 56 7.18 -9.06 5.99
N TRP A 57 6.80 -9.77 4.92
CA TRP A 57 7.62 -10.86 4.37
C TRP A 57 8.99 -10.35 3.88
N TYR A 58 9.03 -9.20 3.22
CA TYR A 58 10.24 -8.58 2.72
C TYR A 58 11.17 -8.19 3.87
N LEU A 59 10.64 -7.61 4.95
CA LEU A 59 11.38 -7.28 6.17
C LEU A 59 12.02 -8.50 6.82
N VAL A 60 11.27 -9.60 6.98
CA VAL A 60 11.72 -10.79 7.72
C VAL A 60 12.64 -11.69 6.90
N LYS A 61 12.27 -11.97 5.63
CA LYS A 61 12.97 -12.97 4.81
C LYS A 61 13.83 -12.36 3.72
N LYS A 62 13.30 -11.44 2.92
CA LYS A 62 13.97 -11.01 1.67
C LYS A 62 15.10 -10.01 1.89
N SER A 63 14.96 -9.12 2.87
CA SER A 63 15.97 -8.11 3.23
C SER A 63 17.34 -8.71 3.60
N ARG A 64 17.34 -9.93 4.15
CA ARG A 64 18.52 -10.69 4.56
C ARG A 64 19.25 -11.35 3.40
N GLN A 65 18.56 -11.59 2.28
CA GLN A 65 19.11 -12.25 1.08
C GLN A 65 19.62 -11.26 0.02
N ILE A 66 19.26 -9.98 0.12
CA ILE A 66 19.82 -8.97 -0.76
C ILE A 66 21.25 -8.72 -0.26
N ILE A 67 22.22 -9.34 -0.92
CA ILE A 67 23.63 -9.06 -0.74
C ILE A 67 23.85 -7.63 -1.26
N ILE A 68 24.47 -6.78 -0.45
CA ILE A 68 25.00 -5.48 -0.90
C ILE A 68 26.33 -5.77 -1.58
#